data_AF-A0A8S4ALD0-F1
#
_entry.id   AF-A0A8S4ALD0-F1
#
_cell.length_a   1.000
_cell.length_b   1.000
_cell.length_c   1.000
_cell.angle_alpha   90.00
_cell.angle_beta   90.00
_cell.angle_gamma   90.00
#
_symmetry.space_group_name_H-M   'P 1'
#
loop_
_entity.id
_entity.type
_entity.pdbx_description
1 polymer ?
#
loop_
_entity_poly.entity_id
_entity_poly.type
_entity_poly.pdbx_seq_one_letter_code
_entity_poly.pdbx_strand_id
1 'polypeptide(L)'
;ASRSVLTWLLVCFASCLFFCLWLSGCNCSGRSEECVFDVEQYRGTGSGGRCVSCRDNTDGPHCERCADNHHRNAPNQPCLPCDCNINGSVSLQCDAEGRCVCRLGVTGEKCDACQADFHSLGPAGCR
;
A
#
# COMPACT_ATOMS: atom_id res chain seq x y z
N ALA A 1 -17.05 -37.16 -28.01
CA ALA A 1 -16.17 -37.91 -27.08
C ALA A 1 -14.89 -37.10 -26.93
N SER A 2 -14.35 -36.76 -25.78
CA SER A 2 -14.50 -37.14 -24.37
C SER A 2 -13.39 -36.31 -23.69
N ARG A 3 -13.45 -35.67 -22.52
CA ARG A 3 -14.15 -36.02 -21.28
C ARG A 3 -13.87 -34.98 -20.17
N SER A 4 -13.70 -33.68 -20.48
CA SER A 4 -13.08 -32.76 -19.49
C SER A 4 -13.87 -31.51 -19.12
N VAL A 5 -14.98 -31.19 -19.79
CA VAL A 5 -15.74 -29.95 -19.54
C VAL A 5 -17.08 -30.21 -18.83
N LEU A 6 -17.62 -31.44 -18.90
CA LEU A 6 -18.95 -31.75 -18.37
C LEU A 6 -18.96 -32.41 -16.98
N THR A 7 -17.81 -32.78 -16.42
CA THR A 7 -17.71 -33.44 -15.11
C THR A 7 -17.70 -32.47 -13.93
N TRP A 8 -17.58 -31.16 -14.18
CA TRP A 8 -17.55 -30.12 -13.15
C TRP A 8 -18.93 -29.49 -12.87
N LEU A 9 -19.96 -29.84 -13.65
CA LEU A 9 -21.33 -29.32 -13.50
C LEU A 9 -22.22 -30.18 -12.59
N LEU A 10 -21.71 -31.27 -12.00
CA LEU A 10 -22.52 -32.26 -11.26
C LEU A 10 -22.06 -32.58 -9.83
N VAL A 11 -21.24 -31.74 -9.21
CA VAL A 11 -20.93 -31.85 -7.77
C VAL A 11 -21.37 -30.59 -7.02
N CYS A 12 -22.57 -30.09 -7.35
CA CYS A 12 -23.22 -28.96 -6.66
C CYS A 12 -24.29 -29.39 -5.64
N PHE A 13 -24.37 -30.67 -5.26
CA PHE A 13 -25.39 -31.11 -4.31
C PHE A 13 -24.78 -31.95 -3.18
N ALA A 14 -25.12 -31.56 -1.95
CA ALA A 14 -25.08 -32.36 -0.72
C ALA A 14 -23.86 -32.24 0.22
N SER A 15 -23.25 -31.07 0.36
CA SER A 15 -22.67 -30.68 1.65
C SER A 15 -22.49 -29.17 1.69
N CYS A 16 -22.90 -28.52 2.78
CA CYS A 16 -22.64 -27.09 3.05
C CYS A 16 -21.13 -26.73 3.12
N LEU A 17 -20.24 -27.59 2.63
CA LEU A 17 -18.79 -27.43 2.54
C LEU A 17 -18.32 -27.15 1.10
N PHE A 18 -19.17 -27.33 0.08
CA PHE A 18 -18.79 -27.10 -1.32
C PHE A 18 -19.12 -25.69 -1.84
N PHE A 19 -19.84 -24.87 -1.06
CA PHE A 19 -20.32 -23.54 -1.50
C PHE A 19 -19.33 -22.39 -1.23
N CYS A 20 -18.18 -22.64 -0.59
CA CYS A 20 -17.07 -21.68 -0.51
C CYS A 20 -16.08 -21.78 -1.68
N LEU A 21 -16.36 -22.62 -2.69
CA LEU A 21 -15.50 -22.81 -3.88
C LEU A 21 -15.71 -21.75 -4.97
N TRP A 22 -16.65 -20.82 -4.79
CA TRP A 22 -16.53 -19.47 -5.33
C TRP A 22 -15.82 -18.61 -4.29
N LEU A 23 -14.54 -18.90 -4.07
CA LEU A 23 -13.63 -17.94 -3.44
C LEU A 23 -13.75 -16.69 -4.32
N SER A 24 -14.49 -15.68 -3.89
CA SER A 24 -14.39 -14.36 -4.48
C SER A 24 -12.91 -14.01 -4.40
N GLY A 25 -12.22 -14.02 -5.53
CA GLY A 25 -10.79 -13.71 -5.57
C GLY A 25 -10.54 -12.45 -4.75
N CYS A 26 -9.49 -12.45 -3.93
CA CYS A 26 -9.16 -11.27 -3.15
C CYS A 26 -8.92 -10.10 -4.11
N ASN A 27 -9.58 -8.97 -3.85
CA ASN A 27 -9.29 -7.76 -4.58
C ASN A 27 -7.97 -7.19 -4.05
N CYS A 28 -6.87 -7.42 -4.75
CA CYS A 28 -5.55 -6.87 -4.42
C CYS A 28 -5.13 -5.72 -5.33
N SER A 29 -6.11 -5.05 -5.98
CA SER A 29 -5.86 -3.92 -6.89
C SER A 29 -4.86 -4.25 -8.03
N GLY A 30 -4.69 -5.52 -8.38
CA GLY A 30 -3.66 -6.01 -9.32
C GLY A 30 -2.22 -5.95 -8.79
N ARG A 31 -2.01 -5.53 -7.54
CA ARG A 31 -0.69 -5.33 -6.92
C ARG A 31 -0.24 -6.53 -6.09
N SER A 32 -1.09 -7.52 -5.86
CA SER A 32 -0.68 -8.83 -5.35
C SER A 32 -1.48 -9.96 -6.02
N GLU A 33 -0.87 -11.13 -6.07
CA GLU A 33 -1.45 -12.40 -6.53
C GLU A 33 -1.76 -13.36 -5.37
N GLU A 34 -1.38 -12.99 -4.14
CA GLU A 34 -1.52 -13.81 -2.95
C GLU A 34 -2.31 -13.06 -1.87
N CYS A 35 -3.19 -13.79 -1.17
CA CYS A 35 -3.91 -13.27 -0.03
C CYS A 35 -4.16 -14.35 1.02
N VAL A 36 -4.34 -13.91 2.25
CA VAL A 36 -4.63 -14.75 3.42
C VAL A 36 -5.98 -14.34 4.01
N PHE A 37 -6.67 -15.28 4.67
CA PHE A 37 -7.88 -14.94 5.42
C PHE A 37 -7.51 -14.36 6.78
N ASP A 38 -8.01 -13.16 7.07
CA ASP A 38 -7.86 -12.46 8.33
C ASP A 38 -9.21 -12.27 9.02
N VAL A 39 -9.31 -12.89 10.20
CA VAL A 39 -10.55 -12.91 10.99
C VAL A 39 -10.86 -11.55 11.61
N GLU A 40 -9.87 -10.72 11.92
CA GLU A 40 -10.09 -9.41 12.54
C GLU A 40 -10.64 -8.42 11.53
N GLN A 41 -10.13 -8.42 10.31
CA GLN A 41 -10.64 -7.65 9.19
C GLN A 41 -12.06 -8.04 8.82
N TYR A 42 -12.33 -9.36 8.77
CA TYR A 42 -13.68 -9.86 8.49
C TYR A 42 -14.69 -9.34 9.51
N ARG A 43 -14.34 -9.36 10.80
CA ARG A 43 -15.21 -8.85 11.89
C ARG A 43 -15.53 -7.36 11.74
N GLY A 44 -14.60 -6.55 11.23
CA GLY A 44 -14.78 -5.12 11.07
C GLY A 44 -15.45 -4.69 9.75
N THR A 45 -15.19 -5.41 8.66
CA THR A 45 -15.53 -4.95 7.30
C THR A 45 -16.48 -5.89 6.54
N GLY A 46 -16.68 -7.11 7.03
CA GLY A 46 -17.37 -8.19 6.30
C GLY A 46 -16.54 -8.82 5.18
N SER A 47 -15.31 -8.35 4.93
CA SER A 47 -14.36 -8.92 3.98
C SER A 47 -13.14 -9.46 4.70
N GLY A 48 -12.88 -10.77 4.57
CA GLY A 48 -11.78 -11.43 5.29
C GLY A 48 -10.50 -11.61 4.50
N GLY A 49 -10.47 -11.30 3.19
CA GLY A 49 -9.25 -11.45 2.41
C GLY A 49 -8.29 -10.29 2.65
N ARG A 50 -7.08 -10.57 3.11
CA ARG A 50 -5.96 -9.62 3.15
C ARG A 50 -4.87 -10.02 2.19
N CYS A 51 -4.53 -9.12 1.28
CA CYS A 51 -3.43 -9.30 0.35
C CYS A 51 -2.09 -9.32 1.08
N VAL A 52 -1.16 -10.17 0.62
CA VAL A 52 0.21 -10.24 1.14
C VAL A 52 1.19 -9.98 0.00
N SER A 53 2.43 -9.59 0.31
CA SER A 53 3.45 -9.33 -0.72
C SER A 53 3.01 -8.27 -1.76
N CYS A 54 2.42 -7.16 -1.30
CA CYS A 54 2.02 -6.06 -2.16
C CYS A 54 3.21 -5.51 -2.97
N ARG A 55 3.05 -5.41 -4.29
CA ARG A 55 4.03 -4.85 -5.22
C ARG A 55 3.92 -3.33 -5.29
N ASP A 56 4.86 -2.68 -5.99
CA ASP A 56 4.84 -1.25 -6.31
C ASP A 56 4.77 -0.31 -5.10
N ASN A 57 5.39 -0.72 -3.97
CA ASN A 57 5.40 0.01 -2.70
C ASN A 57 3.99 0.36 -2.20
N THR A 58 3.04 -0.55 -2.43
CA THR A 58 1.67 -0.43 -1.92
C THR A 58 1.52 -1.14 -0.58
N ASP A 59 0.52 -0.71 0.18
CA ASP A 59 0.11 -1.26 1.45
C ASP A 59 -1.43 -1.24 1.55
N GLY A 60 -1.96 -1.81 2.63
CA GLY A 60 -3.38 -1.91 2.91
C GLY A 60 -3.92 -3.31 2.65
N PRO A 61 -5.13 -3.63 3.17
CA PRO A 61 -5.76 -4.92 3.00
C PRO A 61 -5.90 -5.40 1.54
N HIS A 62 -5.97 -4.44 0.61
CA HIS A 62 -6.22 -4.63 -0.81
C HIS A 62 -5.11 -4.02 -1.68
N CYS A 63 -3.94 -3.73 -1.09
CA CYS A 63 -2.84 -3.02 -1.73
C CYS A 63 -3.28 -1.71 -2.42
N GLU A 64 -4.25 -1.01 -1.82
CA GLU A 64 -4.98 0.11 -2.41
C GLU A 64 -4.34 1.48 -2.17
N ARG A 65 -3.42 1.55 -1.20
CA ARG A 65 -2.72 2.77 -0.82
C ARG A 65 -1.21 2.58 -0.93
N CYS A 66 -0.48 3.68 -0.91
CA CYS A 66 0.97 3.60 -0.84
C CYS A 66 1.37 3.19 0.58
N ALA A 67 2.48 2.45 0.69
CA ALA A 67 3.13 2.23 1.96
C ALA A 67 3.56 3.56 2.60
N ASP A 68 3.83 3.53 3.89
CA ASP A 68 4.34 4.69 4.61
C ASP A 68 5.61 5.22 3.93
N ASN A 69 5.76 6.54 3.94
CA ASN A 69 6.83 7.30 3.32
C ASN A 69 6.88 7.15 1.78
N HIS A 70 5.75 6.86 1.15
CA HIS A 70 5.60 6.83 -0.29
C HIS A 70 4.38 7.66 -0.74
N HIS A 71 4.39 8.08 -1.99
CA HIS A 71 3.29 8.82 -2.62
C HIS A 71 3.05 8.35 -4.07
N ARG A 72 1.91 8.72 -4.64
CA ARG A 72 1.64 8.54 -6.07
C ARG A 72 0.76 9.66 -6.57
N ASN A 73 1.04 10.15 -7.78
CA ASN A 73 0.24 11.20 -8.41
C ASN A 73 -1.04 10.64 -9.05
N ALA A 74 -1.05 9.37 -9.45
CA ALA A 74 -2.20 8.72 -10.07
C ALA A 74 -2.36 7.25 -9.61
N PRO A 75 -3.59 6.70 -9.56
CA PRO A 75 -3.85 5.32 -9.09
C PRO A 75 -3.12 4.21 -9.86
N ASN A 76 -2.87 4.42 -11.15
CA ASN A 76 -2.26 3.41 -12.02
C ASN A 76 -0.72 3.43 -11.96
N GLN A 77 -0.12 4.46 -11.34
CA GLN A 77 1.33 4.57 -11.19
C GLN A 77 1.83 3.79 -9.95
N PRO A 78 3.08 3.32 -9.97
CA PRO A 78 3.71 2.77 -8.78
C PRO A 78 3.89 3.85 -7.72
N CYS A 79 3.93 3.45 -6.45
CA CYS A 79 4.23 4.39 -5.37
C CYS A 79 5.73 4.69 -5.34
N LEU A 80 6.04 5.99 -5.36
CA LEU A 80 7.38 6.53 -5.32
C LEU A 80 7.76 6.88 -3.87
N PRO A 81 9.03 6.66 -3.47
CA PRO A 81 9.48 7.04 -2.14
C PRO A 81 9.43 8.57 -1.97
N CYS A 82 9.07 9.00 -0.77
CA CYS A 82 9.04 10.43 -0.42
C CYS A 82 10.43 11.04 -0.33
N ASP A 83 11.44 10.26 0.11
CA ASP A 83 12.83 10.69 0.29
C ASP A 83 13.00 11.97 1.12
N CYS A 84 12.11 12.20 2.09
CA CYS A 84 12.23 13.32 3.01
C CYS A 84 13.44 13.14 3.92
N ASN A 85 14.23 14.21 4.08
CA ASN A 85 15.42 14.19 4.91
C ASN A 85 15.05 14.04 6.40
N ILE A 86 15.50 12.96 7.05
CA ILE A 86 15.18 12.66 8.47
C ILE A 86 15.50 13.78 9.47
N ASN A 87 16.52 14.58 9.18
CA ASN A 87 16.97 15.67 10.04
C ASN A 87 16.26 16.98 9.71
N GLY A 88 15.95 17.19 8.43
CA GLY A 88 15.37 18.43 7.94
C GLY A 88 13.85 18.44 7.84
N SER A 89 13.19 17.28 7.81
CA SER A 89 11.74 17.17 7.72
C SER A 89 11.09 16.95 9.09
N VAL A 90 9.82 17.33 9.19
CA VAL A 90 8.96 17.07 10.36
C VAL A 90 8.51 15.61 10.37
N SER A 91 8.29 15.03 9.19
CA SER A 91 7.90 13.64 8.96
C SER A 91 8.62 13.09 7.73
N LEU A 92 8.75 11.77 7.64
CA LEU A 92 9.25 11.08 6.44
C LEU A 92 8.17 10.93 5.35
N GLN A 93 6.90 11.14 5.71
CA GLN A 93 5.78 11.16 4.79
C GLN A 93 5.65 12.52 4.10
N CYS A 94 5.40 12.49 2.79
CA CYS A 94 5.21 13.63 1.92
C CYS A 94 3.74 13.79 1.47
N ASP A 95 3.44 14.93 0.84
CA ASP A 95 2.15 15.19 0.20
C ASP A 95 1.95 14.36 -1.09
N ALA A 96 0.80 14.54 -1.76
CA ALA A 96 0.47 13.80 -2.97
C ALA A 96 1.48 14.06 -4.10
N GLU A 97 2.03 15.28 -4.17
CA GLU A 97 3.02 15.71 -5.15
C GLU A 97 4.46 15.27 -4.79
N GLY A 98 4.68 14.73 -3.59
CA GLY A 98 5.98 14.25 -3.14
C GLY A 98 6.78 15.26 -2.33
N ARG A 99 6.15 16.34 -1.84
CA ARG A 99 6.81 17.41 -1.08
C ARG A 99 6.77 17.13 0.41
N CYS A 100 7.91 17.38 1.04
CA CYS A 100 8.11 17.16 2.45
C CYS A 100 7.81 18.42 3.26
N VAL A 101 7.35 18.23 4.49
CA VAL A 101 7.18 19.35 5.43
C VAL A 101 8.50 19.59 6.14
N CYS A 102 9.11 20.74 5.90
CA CYS A 102 10.43 21.07 6.44
C CYS A 102 10.36 21.70 7.83
N ARG A 103 11.40 21.44 8.63
CA ARG A 103 11.65 22.10 9.91
C ARG A 103 12.10 23.55 9.69
N LEU A 104 12.11 24.32 10.77
CA LEU A 104 12.53 25.72 10.75
C LEU A 104 13.98 25.85 10.24
N GLY A 105 14.23 26.84 9.39
CA GLY A 105 15.56 27.08 8.80
C GLY A 105 15.97 26.08 7.71
N VAL A 106 15.09 25.15 7.33
CA VAL A 106 15.31 24.15 6.28
C VAL A 106 14.43 24.46 5.06
N THR A 107 14.88 24.09 3.87
CA THR A 107 14.20 24.30 2.59
C THR A 107 14.48 23.16 1.61
N GLY A 108 13.89 23.26 0.41
CA GLY A 108 13.90 22.23 -0.62
C GLY A 108 12.71 21.28 -0.52
N GLU A 109 12.36 20.64 -1.63
CA GLU A 109 11.21 19.71 -1.72
C GLU A 109 11.39 18.49 -0.80
N LYS A 110 12.65 18.13 -0.50
CA LYS A 110 13.05 17.00 0.35
C LYS A 110 13.63 17.43 1.70
N CYS A 111 13.59 18.73 2.01
CA CYS A 111 14.12 19.30 3.26
C CYS A 111 15.59 18.99 3.50
N ASP A 112 16.40 19.02 2.45
CA ASP A 112 17.82 18.64 2.43
C ASP A 112 18.77 19.84 2.40
N ALA A 113 18.25 21.07 2.32
CA ALA A 113 19.03 22.29 2.29
C ALA A 113 18.67 23.25 3.43
N CYS A 114 19.63 24.06 3.88
CA CYS A 114 19.35 25.16 4.80
C CYS A 114 18.83 26.38 4.03
N GLN A 115 17.95 27.15 4.67
CA GLN A 115 17.57 28.47 4.17
C GLN A 115 18.77 29.41 4.13
N ALA A 116 18.63 30.52 3.41
CA ALA A 116 19.60 31.61 3.49
C ALA A 116 19.80 32.02 4.96
N ASP A 117 21.04 32.32 5.33
CA ASP A 117 21.49 32.68 6.68
C ASP A 117 21.57 31.52 7.71
N PHE A 118 21.21 30.29 7.33
CA PHE A 118 21.40 29.09 8.15
C PHE A 118 22.52 28.20 7.61
N HIS A 119 23.11 27.38 8.49
CA HIS A 119 24.17 26.44 8.18
C HIS A 119 24.02 25.12 8.96
N SER A 120 24.72 24.07 8.51
CA SER A 120 24.77 22.75 9.17
C SER A 120 23.41 22.12 9.49
N LEU A 121 22.91 21.27 8.59
CA LEU A 121 21.70 20.48 8.84
C LEU A 121 21.94 19.46 9.97
N GLY A 122 21.20 19.61 11.07
CA GLY A 122 21.23 18.73 12.23
C GLY A 122 19.85 18.12 12.55
N PRO A 123 19.74 17.28 13.59
CA PRO A 123 18.51 16.53 13.91
C PRO A 123 17.26 17.37 14.22
N ALA A 124 17.45 18.68 14.43
CA ALA A 124 16.38 19.63 14.72
C ALA A 124 16.17 20.68 13.62
N GLY A 125 16.81 20.52 12.45
CA GLY A 125 16.86 21.52 11.38
C GLY A 125 18.24 22.16 11.26
N CYS A 126 18.31 23.34 10.66
CA CYS A 126 19.56 24.08 10.50
C CYS A 126 19.79 25.09 11.64
N ARG A 127 21.06 25.47 11.85
CA ARG A 127 21.51 26.40 12.90
C ARG A 127 22.17 27.65 12.35
#